data_AF-A0A948CEI4-F1
#
_entry.id   AF-A0A948CEI4-F1
#
_cell.length_a   1.000
_cell.length_b   1.000
_cell.length_c   1.000
_cell.angle_alpha   90.00
_cell.angle_beta   90.00
_cell.angle_gamma   90.00
#
_symmetry.space_group_name_H-M   'P 1'
#
loop_
_entity.id
_entity.type
_entity.pdbx_description
1 polymer ?
#
loop_
_entity_poly.entity_id
_entity_poly.type
_entity_poly.pdbx_seq_one_letter_code
_entity_poly.pdbx_strand_id
1 'polypeptide(L)'
;MPTTCRISPDDLLEQHGTTYAAQAGITLRDKPMPLFQLLVLTMLSSIRISADVAADAAGELFRCGWRTPQRLRDSTWQQRVDALGRGGYRRYDEST
;
A
#
# COMPACT_ATOMS: atom_id res chain seq x y z
N MET A 1 -33.74 -13.42 -20.80
CA MET A 1 -32.42 -12.75 -20.81
C MET A 1 -31.75 -13.09 -19.48
N PRO A 2 -30.52 -13.65 -19.45
CA PRO A 2 -29.90 -13.93 -18.17
C PRO A 2 -29.47 -12.60 -17.54
N THR A 3 -30.01 -12.33 -16.36
CA THR A 3 -29.61 -11.23 -15.49
C THR A 3 -28.14 -11.41 -15.18
N THR A 4 -27.29 -10.46 -15.58
CA THR A 4 -25.87 -10.47 -15.22
C THR A 4 -25.78 -10.53 -13.70
N CYS A 5 -25.33 -11.66 -13.16
CA CYS A 5 -24.95 -11.79 -11.76
C CYS A 5 -23.79 -10.82 -11.54
N ARG A 6 -24.08 -9.63 -11.00
CA ARG A 6 -23.05 -8.70 -10.57
C ARG A 6 -22.43 -9.31 -9.32
N ILE A 7 -21.24 -9.86 -9.46
CA ILE A 7 -20.41 -10.24 -8.31
C ILE A 7 -20.22 -8.97 -7.47
N SER A 8 -20.65 -9.01 -6.21
CA SER A 8 -20.43 -7.91 -5.26
C SER A 8 -18.95 -7.86 -4.87
N PRO A 9 -18.38 -6.69 -4.54
CA PRO A 9 -17.08 -6.61 -3.88
C PRO A 9 -17.01 -7.50 -2.63
N ASP A 10 -18.12 -7.65 -1.91
CA ASP A 10 -18.21 -8.51 -0.72
C ASP A 10 -18.01 -9.99 -1.08
N ASP A 11 -18.65 -10.47 -2.15
CA ASP A 11 -18.51 -11.86 -2.64
C ASP A 11 -17.05 -12.17 -3.03
N LEU A 12 -16.34 -11.19 -3.61
CA LEU A 12 -14.93 -11.33 -3.95
C LEU A 12 -14.05 -11.41 -2.70
N LEU A 13 -14.35 -10.62 -1.67
CA LEU A 13 -13.58 -10.63 -0.42
C LEU A 13 -13.82 -11.92 0.37
N GLU A 14 -15.04 -12.46 0.35
CA GLU A 14 -15.33 -13.76 0.95
C GLU A 14 -14.52 -14.88 0.30
N GLN A 15 -14.30 -14.83 -1.01
CA GLN A 15 -13.58 -15.87 -1.76
C GLN A 15 -12.06 -15.68 -1.81
N HIS A 16 -11.59 -14.44 -1.92
CA HIS A 16 -10.17 -14.11 -2.17
C HIS A 16 -9.47 -13.45 -0.98
N GLY A 17 -10.20 -13.13 0.09
CA GLY A 17 -9.64 -12.65 1.34
C GLY A 17 -9.55 -11.12 1.44
N THR A 18 -8.39 -10.62 1.86
CA THR A 18 -8.24 -9.22 2.31
C THR A 18 -7.87 -8.28 1.17
N THR A 19 -8.31 -7.02 1.24
CA THR A 19 -7.88 -5.98 0.28
C THR A 19 -6.42 -5.62 0.49
N TYR A 20 -5.71 -5.17 -0.56
CA TYR A 20 -4.36 -4.63 -0.40
C TYR A 20 -4.29 -3.43 0.56
N ALA A 21 -5.37 -2.65 0.64
CA ALA A 21 -5.49 -1.60 1.65
C ALA A 21 -5.48 -2.18 3.07
N ALA A 22 -6.27 -3.23 3.33
CA ALA A 22 -6.29 -3.91 4.61
C ALA A 22 -4.95 -4.62 4.90
N GLN A 23 -4.31 -5.25 3.91
CA GLN A 23 -2.97 -5.84 4.05
C GLN A 23 -1.92 -4.79 4.44
N ALA A 24 -1.96 -3.61 3.82
CA ALA A 24 -1.11 -2.48 4.19
C ALA A 24 -1.46 -1.84 5.55
N GLY A 25 -2.46 -2.35 6.27
CA GLY A 25 -2.92 -1.81 7.56
C GLY A 25 -3.73 -0.51 7.44
N ILE A 26 -4.30 -0.24 6.26
CA ILE A 26 -5.15 0.93 5.99
C ILE A 26 -6.59 0.58 6.32
N THR A 27 -7.15 1.25 7.33
CA THR A 27 -8.61 1.28 7.51
C THR A 27 -9.19 2.36 6.60
N LEU A 28 -9.59 1.96 5.38
CA LEU A 28 -10.05 2.90 4.36
C LEU A 28 -11.35 3.62 4.81
N ARG A 29 -11.29 4.95 4.81
CA ARG A 29 -12.43 5.86 5.05
C ARG A 29 -12.22 7.12 4.22
N ASP A 30 -13.30 7.82 3.90
CA ASP A 30 -13.23 9.12 3.24
C ASP A 30 -12.73 10.20 4.21
N LYS A 31 -11.42 10.18 4.47
CA LYS A 31 -10.69 11.08 5.37
C LYS A 31 -9.29 11.34 4.82
N PRO A 32 -8.69 12.51 5.09
CA PRO A 32 -7.40 12.87 4.50
C PRO A 32 -6.27 11.86 4.72
N MET A 33 -6.15 11.31 5.94
CA MET A 33 -5.07 10.37 6.28
C MET A 33 -5.23 9.02 5.55
N PRO A 34 -6.36 8.28 5.66
CA PRO A 34 -6.56 7.05 4.88
C PRO A 34 -6.45 7.22 3.37
N LEU A 35 -6.92 8.34 2.81
CA LEU A 35 -6.80 8.62 1.38
C LEU A 35 -5.35 8.88 0.96
N PHE A 36 -4.56 9.56 1.80
CA PHE A 36 -3.13 9.70 1.58
C PHE A 36 -2.41 8.34 1.63
N GLN A 37 -2.74 7.49 2.60
CA GLN A 37 -2.18 6.14 2.67
C GLN A 37 -2.53 5.32 1.43
N LEU A 38 -3.77 5.44 0.93
CA LEU A 38 -4.19 4.80 -0.31
C LEU A 38 -3.40 5.32 -1.51
N LEU A 39 -3.20 6.63 -1.62
CA LEU A 39 -2.39 7.23 -2.68
C LEU A 39 -0.95 6.68 -2.67
N VAL A 40 -0.33 6.57 -1.50
CA VAL A 40 1.02 6.00 -1.37
C VAL A 40 1.04 4.55 -1.86
N LEU A 41 0.07 3.73 -1.45
CA LEU A 41 -0.06 2.36 -1.94
C LEU A 41 -0.20 2.32 -3.47
N THR A 42 -1.07 3.16 -4.04
CA THR A 42 -1.26 3.24 -5.51
C THR A 42 0.03 3.64 -6.22
N MET A 43 0.79 4.59 -5.67
CA MET A 43 2.09 5.00 -6.24
C MET A 43 3.11 3.85 -6.24
N LEU A 44 3.21 3.10 -5.14
CA LEU A 44 4.10 1.93 -5.04
C LEU A 44 3.66 0.82 -6.00
N SER A 45 2.35 0.60 -6.15
CA SER A 45 1.80 -0.41 -7.07
C SER A 45 1.91 -0.02 -8.55
N SER A 46 2.14 1.26 -8.87
CA SER A 46 2.20 1.75 -10.26
C SER A 46 3.51 1.39 -10.99
N ILE A 47 4.39 0.62 -10.34
CA ILE A 47 5.63 0.13 -10.94
C ILE A 47 5.57 -1.40 -11.17
N ARG A 48 6.46 -1.96 -12.00
CA ARG A 48 6.52 -3.40 -12.31
C ARG A 48 6.98 -4.23 -11.09
N ILE A 49 6.11 -4.38 -10.09
CA ILE A 49 6.30 -5.19 -8.88
C ILE A 49 5.00 -5.95 -8.56
N SER A 50 5.07 -6.93 -7.65
CA SER A 50 3.86 -7.57 -7.13
C SER A 50 3.08 -6.63 -6.21
N ALA A 51 1.75 -6.74 -6.24
CA ALA A 51 0.87 -5.97 -5.37
C ALA A 51 1.12 -6.27 -3.88
N ASP A 52 1.52 -7.50 -3.55
CA ASP A 52 1.88 -7.89 -2.19
C ASP A 52 3.09 -7.10 -1.67
N VAL A 53 4.15 -6.98 -2.47
CA VAL A 53 5.34 -6.19 -2.12
C VAL A 53 4.99 -4.71 -1.97
N ALA A 54 4.11 -4.19 -2.82
CA ALA A 54 3.64 -2.81 -2.68
C ALA A 54 2.87 -2.59 -1.36
N ALA A 55 1.98 -3.52 -1.01
CA ALA A 55 1.18 -3.46 0.21
C ALA A 55 2.04 -3.60 1.48
N ASP A 56 2.99 -4.54 1.49
CA ASP A 56 3.89 -4.76 2.62
C ASP A 56 4.82 -3.55 2.84
N ALA A 57 5.36 -2.98 1.75
CA ALA A 57 6.18 -1.77 1.80
C ALA A 57 5.38 -0.55 2.28
N ALA A 58 4.15 -0.35 1.80
CA ALA A 58 3.26 0.69 2.32
C ALA A 58 3.02 0.51 3.84
N GLY A 59 2.76 -0.73 4.26
CA GLY A 59 2.61 -1.08 5.67
C GLY A 59 3.83 -0.69 6.51
N GLU A 60 5.04 -0.94 6.03
CA GLU A 60 6.28 -0.55 6.70
C GLU A 60 6.43 0.97 6.87
N LEU A 61 6.09 1.75 5.84
CA LEU A 61 6.08 3.22 5.95
C LEU A 61 5.09 3.68 7.05
N PHE A 62 3.93 3.05 7.14
CA PHE A 62 2.91 3.41 8.12
C PHE A 62 3.24 2.95 9.54
N ARG A 63 3.99 1.85 9.70
CA ARG A 63 4.56 1.41 10.99
C ARG A 63 5.61 2.40 11.50
N CYS A 64 6.36 3.05 10.60
CA CYS A 64 7.28 4.14 10.94
C CYS A 64 6.57 5.47 11.31
N GLY A 65 5.23 5.52 11.24
CA GLY A 65 4.44 6.70 11.56
C GLY A 65 4.26 7.68 10.39
N TRP A 66 4.71 7.36 9.18
CA TRP A 66 4.57 8.21 8.00
C TRP A 66 3.21 8.03 7.31
N ARG A 67 2.15 8.24 8.08
CA ARG A 67 0.75 8.08 7.64
C ARG A 67 0.14 9.35 7.04
N THR A 68 0.89 10.44 7.01
CA THR A 68 0.45 11.75 6.52
C THR A 68 1.56 12.38 5.67
N PRO A 69 1.24 13.28 4.71
CA PRO A 69 2.25 13.94 3.88
C PRO A 69 3.33 14.66 4.70
N GLN A 70 2.94 15.31 5.80
CA GLN A 70 3.85 16.06 6.67
C GLN A 70 4.87 15.12 7.31
N ARG A 71 4.39 14.06 8.00
CA ARG A 71 5.26 13.06 8.62
C ARG A 71 6.20 12.36 7.62
N LEU A 72 5.72 12.09 6.40
CA LEU A 72 6.56 11.46 5.36
C LEU A 72 7.61 12.43 4.80
N ARG A 73 7.27 13.71 4.66
CA ARG A 73 8.21 14.76 4.24
C ARG A 73 9.31 14.97 5.28
N ASP A 74 8.96 14.91 6.56
CA ASP A 74 9.88 15.11 7.67
C ASP A 74 10.84 13.91 7.88
N SER A 75 10.61 12.79 7.19
CA SER A 75 11.51 11.64 7.23
C SER A 75 12.76 11.87 6.37
N THR A 76 13.88 11.23 6.72
CA THR A 76 15.08 11.25 5.89
C THR A 76 14.96 10.28 4.72
N TRP A 77 15.85 10.43 3.73
CA TRP A 77 15.95 9.50 2.62
C TRP A 77 16.32 8.09 3.09
N GLN A 78 17.35 7.95 3.95
CA GLN A 78 17.79 6.66 4.45
C GLN A 78 16.69 5.93 5.21
N GLN A 79 15.94 6.64 6.06
CA GLN A 79 14.79 6.07 6.77
C GLN A 79 13.75 5.49 5.80
N ARG A 80 13.44 6.21 4.70
CA ARG A 80 12.51 5.72 3.67
C ARG A 80 13.05 4.50 2.96
N VAL A 81 14.34 4.48 2.61
CA VAL A 81 15.01 3.32 1.99
C VAL A 81 14.93 2.10 2.91
N ASP A 82 15.29 2.25 4.18
CA ASP A 82 15.28 1.15 5.14
C ASP A 82 13.86 0.58 5.33
N ALA A 83 12.85 1.44 5.40
CA ALA A 83 11.46 1.02 5.53
C ALA A 83 10.92 0.30 4.29
N LEU A 84 11.19 0.85 3.10
CA LEU A 84 10.81 0.21 1.82
C LEU A 84 11.53 -1.14 1.66
N GLY A 85 12.80 -1.22 2.06
CA GLY A 85 13.60 -2.44 2.03
C GLY A 85 13.03 -3.56 2.91
N ARG A 86 12.48 -3.23 4.10
CA ARG A 86 11.81 -4.22 4.96
C ARG A 86 10.55 -4.82 4.33
N GLY A 87 9.83 -4.05 3.50
CA GLY A 87 8.67 -4.52 2.75
C GLY A 87 9.03 -5.20 1.42
N GLY A 88 10.31 -5.47 1.15
CA GLY A 88 10.75 -6.10 -0.09
C GLY A 88 10.73 -5.17 -1.32
N TYR A 89 10.43 -3.88 -1.14
CA TYR A 89 10.49 -2.87 -2.19
C TYR A 89 11.95 -2.48 -2.45
N ARG A 90 12.68 -3.41 -3.05
CA ARG A 90 14.09 -3.24 -3.40
C ARG A 90 14.17 -2.91 -4.89
N ARG A 91 14.16 -1.63 -5.23
CA ARG A 91 14.38 -1.17 -6.61
C ARG A 91 15.76 -0.53 -6.69
N TYR A 92 16.67 -1.26 -7.34
CA TYR A 92 18.10 -1.03 -7.49
C TYR A 92 18.85 -0.76 -6.19
N ASP A 93 19.35 -1.85 -5.60
CA ASP A 93 20.68 -1.83 -5.01
C ASP A 93 21.64 -1.53 -6.19
N GLU A 94 21.82 -0.25 -6.55
CA GLU A 94 22.89 0.13 -7.48
C GLU A 94 24.19 -0.04 -6.70
N SER A 95 24.68 -1.28 -6.64
CA SER A 95 26.10 -1.54 -6.45
C SER A 95 26.85 -0.74 -7.52
N THR A 96 27.55 0.29 -7.08
CA THR A 96 28.69 0.85 -7.82
C THR A 96 29.94 0.10 -7.39
#